data_AF-A0A0J8VBZ7-F1
#
_entry.id   AF-A0A0J8VBZ7-F1
#
_cell.length_a   1.000
_cell.length_b   1.000
_cell.length_c   1.000
_cell.angle_alpha   90.00
_cell.angle_beta   90.00
_cell.angle_gamma   90.00
#
_symmetry.space_group_name_H-M   'P 1'
#
loop_
_entity.id
_entity.type
_entity.pdbx_description
1 polymer ?
#
loop_
_entity_poly.entity_id
_entity_poly.type
_entity_poly.pdbx_seq_one_letter_code
_entity_poly.pdbx_strand_id
1 'polypeptide(L)' 'MRFLLMIALLIPFESFAKKKSVDDYVEQYKYLSCSGIESRRADIERKYIMASKPKKKQMKRQITALNRLKKASNCKK' A
#
# COMPACT_ATOMS: atom_id res chain seq x y z
N MET A 1 2.09 26.72 -38.40
CA MET A 1 1.25 25.68 -37.77
C MET A 1 2.08 24.49 -37.26
N ARG A 2 3.18 24.71 -36.50
CA ARG A 2 4.04 23.60 -35.99
C ARG A 2 4.49 23.77 -34.54
N PHE A 3 4.24 24.94 -33.93
CA PHE A 3 4.66 25.26 -32.56
C PHE A 3 3.60 24.99 -31.48
N LEU A 4 2.35 24.70 -31.86
CA LEU A 4 1.26 24.45 -30.90
C LEU A 4 1.29 23.04 -30.27
N LEU A 5 1.99 22.08 -30.90
CA LEU A 5 2.06 20.69 -30.41
C LEU A 5 3.13 20.47 -29.31
N MET A 6 4.07 21.40 -29.13
CA MET A 6 5.17 21.24 -28.16
C MET A 6 4.80 21.65 -26.72
N ILE A 7 3.71 22.40 -26.53
CA ILE A 7 3.33 22.93 -25.20
C ILE A 7 2.58 21.88 -24.36
N ALA A 8 2.03 20.83 -24.97
CA ALA A 8 1.29 19.78 -24.27
C ALA A 8 2.17 18.82 -23.42
N LEU A 9 3.50 18.84 -23.59
CA LEU A 9 4.44 17.98 -22.85
C LEU A 9 4.87 18.56 -21.50
N LEU A 10 4.51 19.81 -21.19
CA LEU A 10 4.90 20.49 -19.95
C LEU A 10 3.83 20.46 -18.87
N ILE A 11 2.70 19.77 -19.06
CA ILE A 11 1.73 19.58 -17.99
C ILE A 11 2.35 18.58 -17.01
N PRO A 12 2.74 18.99 -15.80
CA PRO A 12 3.12 18.02 -14.79
C PRO A 12 1.85 17.25 -14.48
N PHE A 13 1.79 15.99 -14.91
CA PHE A 13 0.81 15.06 -14.39
C PHE A 13 1.15 14.87 -12.91
N GLU A 14 0.64 15.77 -12.06
CA GLU A 14 0.50 15.50 -10.65
C GLU A 14 -0.48 14.32 -10.57
N SER A 15 0.08 13.11 -10.63
CA SER A 15 -0.64 11.92 -10.28
C SER A 15 -1.02 12.09 -8.81
N PHE A 16 -2.25 12.59 -8.58
CA PHE A 16 -2.93 12.47 -7.30
C PHE A 16 -3.13 10.98 -7.08
N ALA A 17 -2.07 10.28 -6.68
CA ALA A 17 -2.11 8.87 -6.37
C ALA A 17 -3.07 8.71 -5.20
N LYS A 18 -4.30 8.27 -5.52
CA LYS A 18 -5.37 8.10 -4.55
C LYS A 18 -4.82 7.24 -3.42
N LYS A 19 -4.85 7.79 -2.21
CA LYS A 19 -4.27 7.11 -1.05
C LYS A 19 -5.04 5.82 -0.79
N LYS A 20 -4.40 4.67 -1.05
CA LYS A 20 -5.00 3.34 -0.87
C LYS A 20 -5.73 3.19 0.48
N SER A 21 -6.94 2.64 0.40
CA SER A 21 -7.80 2.27 1.52
C SER A 21 -7.30 0.99 2.20
N VAL A 22 -7.93 0.57 3.30
CA VAL A 22 -7.62 -0.74 3.92
C VAL A 22 -8.06 -1.87 2.99
N ASP A 23 -9.21 -1.74 2.35
CA ASP A 23 -9.78 -2.78 1.49
C ASP A 23 -8.95 -2.98 0.22
N ASP A 24 -8.36 -1.90 -0.31
CA ASP A 24 -7.40 -1.98 -1.43
C ASP A 24 -6.18 -2.84 -1.05
N TYR A 25 -5.74 -2.77 0.22
CA TYR A 25 -4.64 -3.61 0.70
C TYR A 25 -5.09 -5.04 1.01
N VAL A 26 -6.33 -5.25 1.43
CA VAL A 26 -6.89 -6.61 1.60
C VAL A 26 -6.87 -7.31 0.24
N GLU A 27 -7.38 -6.64 -0.79
CA GLU A 27 -7.42 -7.16 -2.15
C GLU A 27 -6.02 -7.44 -2.70
N GLN A 28 -5.07 -6.52 -2.44
CA GLN A 28 -3.67 -6.67 -2.85
C GLN A 28 -2.98 -7.89 -2.19
N TYR A 29 -3.36 -8.22 -0.95
CA TYR A 29 -2.67 -9.24 -0.15
C TYR A 29 -3.45 -10.55 -0.01
N LYS A 30 -4.65 -10.67 -0.61
CA LYS A 30 -5.57 -11.81 -0.38
C LYS A 30 -5.01 -13.18 -0.78
N TYR A 31 -4.04 -13.23 -1.67
CA TYR A 31 -3.40 -14.46 -2.14
C TYR A 31 -2.11 -14.82 -1.37
N LEU A 32 -1.75 -14.06 -0.33
CA LEU A 32 -0.63 -14.42 0.52
C LEU A 32 -0.98 -15.66 1.35
N SER A 33 -0.03 -16.59 1.45
CA SER A 33 -0.08 -17.68 2.43
C SER A 33 -0.02 -17.13 3.86
N CYS A 34 -0.37 -17.95 4.86
CA CYS A 34 -0.25 -17.54 6.27
C CYS A 34 1.17 -17.07 6.62
N SER A 35 2.20 -17.79 6.19
CA SER A 35 3.61 -17.39 6.37
C SER A 35 3.93 -16.09 5.61
N GLY A 36 3.36 -15.90 4.42
CA GLY A 36 3.46 -14.66 3.65
C GLY A 36 2.82 -13.46 4.35
N ILE A 37 1.65 -13.63 4.96
CA ILE A 37 0.97 -12.60 5.74
C ILE A 37 1.83 -12.19 6.94
N GLU A 38 2.40 -13.15 7.66
CA GLU A 38 3.25 -12.89 8.83
C GLU A 38 4.57 -12.22 8.45
N SER A 39 5.26 -12.77 7.45
CA SER A 39 6.51 -12.20 6.95
C SER A 39 6.32 -10.77 6.44
N ARG A 40 5.24 -10.53 5.68
CA ARG A 40 4.89 -9.20 5.19
C ARG A 40 4.57 -8.23 6.32
N ARG A 41 3.84 -8.68 7.34
CA ARG A 41 3.53 -7.87 8.51
C ARG A 41 4.80 -7.48 9.27
N ALA A 42 5.70 -8.43 9.51
CA ALA A 42 6.97 -8.19 10.20
C ALA A 42 7.87 -7.23 9.41
N ASP A 43 7.93 -7.34 8.08
CA ASP A 43 8.63 -6.38 7.22
C ASP A 43 8.08 -4.95 7.36
N ILE A 44 6.76 -4.80 7.35
CA ILE A 44 6.11 -3.49 7.50
C ILE A 44 6.35 -2.93 8.91
N GLU A 45 6.27 -3.74 9.96
CA GLU A 45 6.55 -3.33 11.34
C GLU A 45 8.00 -2.86 11.51
N ARG A 46 8.98 -3.55 10.92
CA ARG A 46 10.38 -3.10 10.90
C ARG A 46 10.53 -1.74 10.22
N LYS A 47 9.90 -1.56 9.06
CA LYS A 47 9.92 -0.29 8.30
C LYS A 47 9.15 0.83 9.00
N TYR A 48 8.16 0.48 9.82
CA TYR A 48 7.31 1.44 10.53
C TYR A 48 8.12 2.31 11.48
N ILE A 49 9.12 1.75 12.16
CA ILE A 49 9.92 2.47 13.17
C ILE A 49 10.60 3.71 12.55
N MET A 50 11.23 3.52 11.38
CA MET A 50 11.99 4.53 10.64
C MET A 50 11.13 5.44 9.74
N ALA A 51 9.83 5.19 9.65
CA ALA A 51 8.96 5.89 8.71
C ALA A 51 8.52 7.28 9.19
N SER A 52 8.35 8.21 8.24
CA SER A 52 7.73 9.50 8.50
C SER A 52 6.25 9.35 8.89
N LYS A 53 5.68 10.35 9.60
CA LYS A 53 4.25 10.35 10.02
C LYS A 53 3.26 9.95 8.90
N PRO A 54 3.32 10.50 7.67
CA PRO A 54 2.39 10.10 6.61
C PRO A 54 2.57 8.63 6.18
N LYS A 55 3.82 8.15 6.08
CA LYS A 55 4.14 6.76 5.78
C LYS A 55 3.66 5.82 6.89
N LYS A 56 3.83 6.18 8.17
CA LYS A 56 3.27 5.45 9.32
C LYS A 56 1.76 5.28 9.21
N LYS A 57 1.01 6.33 8.84
CA LYS A 57 -0.46 6.24 8.64
C LYS A 57 -0.82 5.26 7.51
N GLN A 58 -0.02 5.21 6.43
CA GLN A 58 -0.22 4.25 5.34
C GLN A 58 0.11 2.81 5.78
N MET A 59 1.24 2.62 6.46
CA MET A 59 1.67 1.32 6.99
C MET A 59 0.67 0.75 8.01
N LYS A 60 0.06 1.59 8.88
CA LYS A 60 -1.03 1.15 9.76
C LYS A 60 -2.18 0.52 8.98
N ARG A 61 -2.60 1.10 7.85
CA ARG A 61 -3.66 0.53 7.01
C ARG A 61 -3.27 -0.83 6.44
N GLN A 62 -2.02 -0.99 6.02
CA GLN A 62 -1.50 -2.27 5.55
C GLN A 62 -1.50 -3.33 6.65
N ILE A 63 -1.07 -2.97 7.87
CA ILE A 63 -1.09 -3.87 9.03
C ILE A 63 -2.54 -4.27 9.37
N THR A 64 -3.49 -3.33 9.33
CA THR A 64 -4.92 -3.63 9.53
C THR A 64 -5.44 -4.62 8.48
N ALA A 65 -5.09 -4.43 7.20
CA ALA A 65 -5.48 -5.33 6.12
C ALA A 65 -4.91 -6.75 6.33
N LEU A 66 -3.63 -6.87 6.66
CA LEU A 66 -2.98 -8.15 6.96
C LEU A 66 -3.59 -8.84 8.18
N ASN A 67 -3.98 -8.09 9.21
CA ASN A 67 -4.68 -8.66 10.37
C ASN A 67 -6.10 -9.15 10.03
N ARG A 68 -6.82 -8.45 9.14
CA ARG A 68 -8.11 -8.92 8.61
C ARG A 68 -7.94 -10.23 7.85
N LEU A 69 -6.95 -10.29 6.95
CA LEU A 69 -6.63 -11.51 6.19
C LEU A 69 -6.22 -12.67 7.10
N LYS A 70 -5.35 -12.41 8.09
CA LYS A 70 -4.94 -13.43 9.08
C LYS A 70 -6.15 -14.07 9.76
N LYS A 71 -7.13 -13.25 10.17
CA LYS A 71 -8.38 -13.72 10.79
C LYS A 71 -9.26 -14.47 9.79
N ALA A 72 -9.45 -13.94 8.59
CA ALA A 72 -10.30 -14.54 7.56
C ALA A 72 -9.76 -15.91 7.08
N SER A 73 -8.45 -16.04 6.96
CA SER A 73 -7.78 -17.27 6.53
C SER A 73 -7.55 -18.29 7.66
N ASN A 74 -8.03 -18.03 8.88
CA ASN A 74 -7.82 -18.88 10.06
C ASN A 74 -6.34 -19.30 10.28
N CYS A 75 -5.42 -18.40 9.98
CA CYS A 75 -3.99 -18.66 10.18
C CYS A 75 -3.69 -18.76 11.68
N LYS A 76 -3.48 -19.99 12.16
CA LYS A 76 -3.01 -20.26 13.52
C LYS A 76 -1.55 -19.85 13.64
N LYS A 77 -1.18 -19.39 14.83
CA LYS A 77 0.14 -18.89 15.19
C LYS A 77 1.07 -20.04 15.53
#